data_AF-A0A498FDS0-F1
#
_entry.id   AF-A0A498FDS0-F1
#
_cell.length_a   1.000
_cell.length_b   1.000
_cell.length_c   1.000
_cell.angle_alpha   90.00
_cell.angle_beta   90.00
_cell.angle_gamma   90.00
#
_symmetry.space_group_name_H-M   'P 1'
#
loop_
_entity.id
_entity.type
_entity.pdbx_description
1 polymer ?
#
loop_
_entity_poly.entity_id
_entity_poly.type
_entity_poly.pdbx_seq_one_letter_code
_entity_poly.pdbx_strand_id
1 'polypeptide(L)'
;MIRNNPIINRRNVLRTTAGAVLVSVAGCLNGDEDSGTPDDGTGSVDGQGPLQRVAVEGTTLVVELDSDADVDQVNLIQPNGELFGTRDVAVGAQQVSFEIGTSYAPGDYSMIALRNEDIVAEASLSLQPDLEVVEMGIGRNQSQKMWDGPRDKIAEEAFVTVENQGSVPAVITKLLFIGDVPYPSDEEGTNYADSADISGIYDPQSDSEVNEVTVGAGEQITVYSSRSPFAFVPGTGTSCTEDEQSGEFELILETQVGDSHIETGYAIQYSASSEPDGCDITISET
;
A
#
# COMPACT_ATOMS: atom_id res chain seq x y z
N MET A 1 -56.59 -16.37 6.68
CA MET A 1 -56.62 -16.36 8.17
C MET A 1 -55.36 -15.67 8.65
N ILE A 2 -55.54 -14.49 9.25
CA ILE A 2 -54.48 -13.63 9.76
C ILE A 2 -54.05 -14.17 11.13
N ARG A 3 -52.74 -14.39 11.36
CA ARG A 3 -52.19 -14.62 12.70
C ARG A 3 -50.94 -13.75 12.93
N ASN A 4 -51.23 -12.60 13.54
CA ASN A 4 -50.52 -11.94 14.64
C ASN A 4 -48.99 -12.08 14.73
N ASN A 5 -48.32 -10.97 14.41
CA ASN A 5 -47.05 -10.56 15.02
C ASN A 5 -47.19 -10.37 16.54
N PRO A 6 -46.20 -10.79 17.34
CA PRO A 6 -45.93 -10.16 18.61
C PRO A 6 -44.93 -9.01 18.43
N ILE A 7 -45.41 -7.78 18.67
CA ILE A 7 -44.60 -6.59 18.88
C ILE A 7 -43.97 -6.72 20.28
N ILE A 8 -42.64 -6.85 20.36
CA ILE A 8 -41.90 -6.69 21.61
C ILE A 8 -41.18 -5.35 21.55
N ASN A 9 -41.70 -4.37 22.29
CA ASN A 9 -41.03 -3.13 22.61
C ASN A 9 -41.02 -3.00 24.13
N ARG A 10 -39.84 -3.10 24.77
CA ARG A 10 -39.57 -2.53 26.10
C ARG A 10 -38.11 -2.13 26.27
N ARG A 11 -37.87 -0.82 26.19
CA ARG A 11 -36.96 0.03 26.98
C ARG A 11 -35.94 -0.70 27.90
N ASN A 12 -34.65 -0.49 27.63
CA ASN A 12 -33.59 -0.42 28.65
C ASN A 12 -32.86 0.92 28.40
N VAL A 13 -33.30 2.02 29.02
CA VAL A 13 -32.74 2.60 30.26
C VAL A 13 -31.23 2.86 30.16
N LEU A 14 -30.89 4.10 29.76
CA LEU A 14 -29.58 4.70 30.00
C LEU A 14 -29.29 4.74 31.51
N ARG A 15 -28.07 4.34 31.89
CA ARG A 15 -27.46 4.71 33.16
C ARG A 15 -26.15 5.43 32.91
N THR A 16 -26.20 6.73 33.13
CA THR A 16 -25.08 7.65 33.36
C THR A 16 -24.43 7.35 34.71
N THR A 17 -23.09 7.36 34.81
CA THR A 17 -22.32 8.21 35.75
C THR A 17 -20.81 7.98 35.65
N ALA A 18 -20.11 9.07 35.32
CA ALA A 18 -18.84 9.59 35.84
C ALA A 18 -17.93 8.68 36.68
N GLY A 19 -16.68 8.57 36.22
CA GLY A 19 -15.53 8.17 37.01
C GLY A 19 -14.27 8.78 36.41
N ALA A 20 -14.06 10.08 36.63
CA ALA A 20 -12.79 10.74 36.34
C ALA A 20 -11.79 10.39 37.45
N VAL A 21 -10.80 9.55 37.14
CA VAL A 21 -9.65 9.32 38.01
C VAL A 21 -8.49 10.13 37.43
N LEU A 22 -8.21 11.26 38.07
CA LEU A 22 -6.97 12.01 37.86
C LEU A 22 -5.84 11.26 38.59
N VAL A 23 -4.99 10.57 37.82
CA VAL A 23 -3.70 10.09 38.33
C VAL A 23 -2.66 11.14 37.97
N SER A 24 -2.28 11.93 38.96
CA SER A 24 -1.12 12.82 38.91
C SER A 24 0.15 12.00 39.12
N VAL A 25 0.87 11.67 38.04
CA VAL A 25 2.26 11.20 38.12
C VAL A 25 3.17 12.40 37.93
N ALA A 26 3.78 12.86 39.02
CA ALA A 26 4.92 13.75 38.98
C ALA A 26 6.18 12.90 38.77
N GLY A 27 6.92 13.19 37.71
CA GLY A 27 8.21 12.58 37.40
C GLY A 27 9.04 13.57 36.60
N CYS A 28 9.67 14.52 37.30
CA CYS A 28 10.77 15.31 36.73
C CYS A 28 11.98 14.39 36.56
N LEU A 29 12.36 14.11 35.32
CA LEU A 29 13.71 13.73 34.97
C LEU A 29 14.15 14.67 33.85
N ASN A 30 15.11 15.54 34.19
CA ASN A 30 15.92 16.26 33.21
C ASN A 30 16.77 15.24 32.46
N GLY A 31 16.50 15.11 31.17
CA GLY A 31 17.41 14.57 30.17
C GLY A 31 17.21 15.40 28.92
N ASP A 32 18.22 16.19 28.55
CA ASP A 32 18.30 16.86 27.27
C ASP A 32 18.38 15.79 26.17
N GLU A 33 17.24 15.43 25.58
CA GLU A 33 17.19 14.62 24.37
C GLU A 33 16.19 15.25 23.39
N ASP A 34 16.78 15.64 22.26
CA ASP A 34 16.23 16.22 21.05
C ASP A 34 14.90 15.57 20.65
N SER A 35 13.80 16.32 20.78
CA SER A 35 12.48 15.89 20.32
C SER A 35 12.41 16.10 18.81
N GLY A 36 12.96 15.16 18.05
CA GLY A 36 12.60 14.96 16.65
C GLY A 36 11.13 14.58 16.56
N THR A 37 10.34 15.41 15.88
CA THR A 37 9.00 15.07 15.42
C THR A 37 9.05 13.74 14.65
N PRO A 38 8.08 12.82 14.81
CA PRO A 38 7.96 11.68 13.90
C PRO A 38 7.78 12.23 12.49
N ASP A 39 8.71 11.89 11.61
CA ASP A 39 8.62 12.14 10.18
C ASP A 39 7.50 11.24 9.65
N ASP A 40 6.28 11.77 9.57
CA ASP A 40 5.22 11.16 8.76
C ASP A 40 5.74 11.22 7.33
N GLY A 41 6.16 10.08 6.77
CA GLY A 41 6.90 9.88 5.50
C GLY A 41 6.28 10.46 4.21
N THR A 42 5.41 11.45 4.33
CA THR A 42 5.07 12.43 3.30
C THR A 42 6.31 13.25 2.97
N GLY A 43 6.83 13.10 1.74
CA GLY A 43 7.96 13.90 1.25
C GLY A 43 7.63 15.39 1.29
N SER A 44 8.03 16.05 2.38
CA SER A 44 7.76 17.45 2.65
C SER A 44 9.00 18.26 2.32
N VAL A 45 8.83 19.32 1.52
CA VAL A 45 9.91 20.26 1.24
C VAL A 45 9.57 21.60 1.86
N ASP A 46 10.51 22.15 2.63
CA ASP A 46 10.45 23.52 3.13
C ASP A 46 10.52 24.47 1.93
N GLY A 47 9.44 25.21 1.70
CA GLY A 47 9.36 26.16 0.61
C GLY A 47 10.20 27.42 0.85
N GLN A 48 10.43 28.18 -0.21
CA GLN A 48 11.09 29.48 -0.13
C GLN A 48 10.08 30.62 -0.24
N GLY A 49 10.16 31.58 0.68
CA GLY A 49 9.34 32.78 0.66
C GLY A 49 7.88 32.50 1.05
N PRO A 50 6.87 32.97 0.28
CA PRO A 50 5.45 32.79 0.61
C PRO A 50 4.95 31.34 0.60
N LEU A 51 5.72 30.40 0.02
CA LEU A 51 5.45 28.96 0.08
C LEU A 51 6.16 28.42 1.33
N GLN A 52 5.42 27.98 2.35
CA GLN A 52 6.02 27.47 3.58
C GLN A 52 6.34 25.97 3.49
N ARG A 53 5.39 25.19 2.98
CA ARG A 53 5.52 23.73 2.89
C ARG A 53 4.84 23.23 1.63
N VAL A 54 5.46 22.24 1.01
CA VAL A 54 4.83 21.42 -0.02
C VAL A 54 4.93 19.97 0.38
N ALA A 55 3.80 19.26 0.40
CA ALA A 55 3.75 17.83 0.67
C ALA A 55 2.60 17.17 -0.11
N VAL A 56 2.60 15.84 -0.15
CA VAL A 56 1.46 15.06 -0.62
C VAL A 56 0.77 14.42 0.57
N GLU A 57 -0.54 14.61 0.65
CA GLU A 57 -1.42 14.02 1.65
C GLU A 57 -2.41 13.10 0.95
N GLY A 58 -2.23 11.78 1.11
CA GLY A 58 -3.00 10.80 0.34
C GLY A 58 -2.78 10.97 -1.15
N THR A 59 -3.81 11.40 -1.89
CA THR A 59 -3.75 11.61 -3.35
C THR A 59 -3.77 13.08 -3.76
N THR A 60 -3.50 13.96 -2.79
CA THR A 60 -3.62 15.41 -2.95
C THR A 60 -2.27 16.07 -2.65
N LEU A 61 -1.77 16.88 -3.59
CA LEU A 61 -0.63 17.76 -3.35
C LEU A 61 -1.13 19.01 -2.64
N VAL A 62 -0.55 19.26 -1.47
CA VAL A 62 -0.86 20.39 -0.59
C VAL A 62 0.28 21.38 -0.61
N VAL A 63 -0.06 22.66 -0.80
CA VAL A 63 0.86 23.78 -0.69
C VAL A 63 0.38 24.67 0.45
N GLU A 64 1.19 24.77 1.50
CA GLU A 64 0.96 25.69 2.62
C GLU A 64 1.61 27.05 2.31
N LEU A 65 0.86 28.11 2.58
CA LEU A 65 1.23 29.49 2.32
C LEU A 65 1.47 30.22 3.64
N ASP A 66 2.38 31.19 3.61
CA ASP A 66 2.58 32.08 4.75
C ASP A 66 1.30 32.87 5.05
N SER A 67 1.00 33.09 6.34
CA SER A 67 -0.21 33.81 6.75
C SER A 67 -0.28 35.25 6.23
N ASP A 68 0.88 35.85 5.95
CA ASP A 68 1.03 37.18 5.38
C ASP A 68 1.42 37.12 3.89
N ALA A 69 1.33 35.96 3.25
CA ALA A 69 1.59 35.79 1.82
C ALA A 69 0.57 36.57 0.99
N ASP A 70 1.06 37.57 0.27
CA ASP A 70 0.30 38.24 -0.79
C ASP A 70 0.56 37.46 -2.10
N VAL A 71 -0.23 36.41 -2.29
CA VAL A 71 -0.27 35.53 -3.47
C VAL A 71 -1.71 35.49 -3.92
N ASP A 72 -1.97 35.68 -5.22
CA ASP A 72 -3.32 35.59 -5.79
C ASP A 72 -3.55 34.29 -6.57
N GLN A 73 -2.47 33.60 -6.96
CA GLN A 73 -2.54 32.37 -7.73
C GLN A 73 -1.34 31.45 -7.50
N VAL A 74 -1.57 30.14 -7.53
CA VAL A 74 -0.54 29.10 -7.58
C VAL A 74 -0.78 28.21 -8.81
N ASN A 75 0.27 28.04 -9.62
CA ASN A 75 0.28 27.11 -10.75
C ASN A 75 1.14 25.89 -10.41
N LEU A 76 0.64 24.70 -10.74
CA LEU A 76 1.37 23.45 -10.66
C LEU A 76 1.77 23.03 -12.07
N ILE A 77 3.07 22.84 -12.29
CA ILE A 77 3.66 22.44 -13.57
C ILE A 77 4.16 20.99 -13.45
N GLN A 78 3.81 20.16 -14.42
CA GLN A 78 4.20 18.76 -14.49
C GLN A 78 5.67 18.60 -14.93
N PRO A 79 6.27 17.41 -14.76
CA PRO A 79 7.66 17.16 -15.17
C PRO A 79 7.95 17.43 -16.66
N ASN A 80 6.95 17.34 -17.53
CA ASN A 80 7.08 17.64 -18.96
C ASN A 80 7.04 19.16 -19.29
N GLY A 81 6.85 20.03 -18.29
CA GLY A 81 6.73 21.47 -18.43
C GLY A 81 5.31 21.97 -18.74
N GLU A 82 4.32 21.08 -18.83
CA GLU A 82 2.92 21.45 -19.05
C GLU A 82 2.24 21.86 -17.74
N LEU A 83 1.26 22.77 -17.83
CA LEU A 83 0.44 23.17 -16.69
C LEU A 83 -0.43 21.98 -16.24
N PHE A 84 -0.19 21.46 -15.04
CA PHE A 84 -1.07 20.50 -14.38
C PHE A 84 -2.40 21.17 -13.99
N GLY A 85 -2.31 22.34 -13.37
CA GLY A 85 -3.48 23.08 -12.93
C GLY A 85 -3.15 24.40 -12.25
N THR A 86 -4.21 25.16 -12.01
CA THR A 86 -4.16 26.50 -11.41
C THR A 86 -5.12 26.58 -10.23
N ARG A 87 -4.72 27.28 -9.16
CA ARG A 87 -5.54 27.59 -8.00
C ARG A 87 -5.45 29.07 -7.67
N ASP A 88 -6.60 29.74 -7.64
CA ASP A 88 -6.67 31.10 -7.11
C ASP A 88 -6.61 31.05 -5.58
N VAL A 89 -5.85 31.98 -5.00
CA VAL A 89 -5.65 32.09 -3.55
C VAL A 89 -6.57 33.18 -3.03
N ALA A 90 -7.54 32.79 -2.21
CA ALA A 90 -8.40 33.75 -1.53
C ALA A 90 -7.62 34.51 -0.46
N VAL A 91 -8.00 35.77 -0.19
CA VAL A 91 -7.38 36.56 0.87
C VAL A 91 -7.47 35.83 2.22
N GLY A 92 -6.31 35.61 2.84
CA GLY A 92 -6.18 34.90 4.12
C GLY A 92 -6.20 33.37 4.02
N ALA A 93 -6.24 32.80 2.81
CA ALA A 93 -6.03 31.38 2.61
C ALA A 93 -4.57 31.01 2.91
N GLN A 94 -4.38 29.96 3.70
CA GLN A 94 -3.07 29.45 4.11
C GLN A 94 -2.71 28.14 3.41
N GLN A 95 -3.58 27.67 2.52
CA GLN A 95 -3.41 26.38 1.86
C GLN A 95 -4.11 26.39 0.50
N VAL A 96 -3.47 25.76 -0.48
CA VAL A 96 -4.10 25.35 -1.73
C VAL A 96 -3.79 23.88 -2.01
N SER A 97 -4.67 23.22 -2.76
CA SER A 97 -4.55 21.79 -3.04
C SER A 97 -4.80 21.43 -4.50
N PHE A 98 -4.09 20.40 -4.96
CA PHE A 98 -4.20 19.81 -6.29
C PHE A 98 -4.44 18.30 -6.16
N GLU A 99 -5.54 17.81 -6.72
CA GLU A 99 -5.78 16.36 -6.79
C GLU A 99 -4.87 15.74 -7.86
N ILE A 100 -3.88 14.97 -7.42
CA ILE A 100 -2.92 14.28 -8.31
C ILE A 100 -3.37 12.83 -8.60
N GLY A 101 -4.19 12.24 -7.74
CA GLY A 101 -4.69 10.88 -7.90
C GLY A 101 -3.58 9.83 -7.87
N THR A 102 -3.78 8.73 -8.59
CA THR A 102 -2.84 7.60 -8.72
C THR A 102 -2.30 7.41 -10.13
N SER A 103 -2.62 8.34 -11.05
CA SER A 103 -2.16 8.31 -12.45
C SER A 103 -1.27 9.51 -12.79
N TYR A 104 -0.53 10.00 -11.80
CA TYR A 104 0.41 11.11 -11.96
C TYR A 104 1.61 10.67 -12.81
N ALA A 105 2.30 11.64 -13.41
CA ALA A 105 3.55 11.40 -14.13
C ALA A 105 4.71 11.50 -13.14
N PRO A 106 5.55 10.47 -12.94
CA PRO A 106 6.68 10.56 -12.02
C PRO A 106 7.66 11.67 -12.41
N GLY A 107 8.25 12.32 -11.41
CA GLY A 107 9.31 13.31 -11.57
C GLY A 107 9.09 14.61 -10.80
N ASP A 108 9.85 15.64 -11.18
CA ASP A 108 9.83 16.93 -10.50
C ASP A 108 8.64 17.79 -10.95
N TYR A 109 7.78 18.14 -10.00
CA TYR A 109 6.73 19.12 -10.19
C TYR A 109 7.18 20.48 -9.67
N SER A 110 6.91 21.54 -10.42
CA SER A 110 7.18 22.92 -10.00
C SER A 110 5.90 23.64 -9.61
N MET A 111 5.92 24.31 -8.45
CA MET A 111 4.85 25.19 -7.99
C MET A 111 5.28 26.62 -8.11
N ILE A 112 4.53 27.39 -8.89
CA ILE A 112 4.81 28.79 -9.17
C ILE A 112 3.73 29.64 -8.49
N ALA A 113 4.12 30.39 -7.47
CA ALA A 113 3.26 31.38 -6.83
C ALA A 113 3.36 32.71 -7.57
N LEU A 114 2.20 33.29 -7.87
CA LEU A 114 2.05 34.52 -8.63
C LEU A 114 1.39 35.61 -7.78
N ARG A 115 1.69 36.87 -8.14
CA ARG A 115 1.00 38.07 -7.69
C ARG A 115 0.84 39.01 -8.86
N ASN A 116 -0.39 39.31 -9.27
CA ASN A 116 -0.66 40.14 -10.46
C ASN A 116 0.16 39.67 -11.68
N GLU A 117 0.20 38.36 -11.92
CA GLU A 117 0.95 37.71 -13.01
C GLU A 117 2.49 37.70 -12.86
N ASP A 118 3.06 38.36 -11.84
CA ASP A 118 4.49 38.30 -11.54
C ASP A 118 4.80 37.08 -10.63
N ILE A 119 5.89 36.36 -10.94
CA ILE A 119 6.37 35.25 -10.10
C ILE A 119 6.97 35.81 -8.82
N VAL A 120 6.41 35.39 -7.67
CA VAL A 120 6.88 35.79 -6.34
C VAL A 120 7.59 34.67 -5.60
N ALA A 121 7.32 33.41 -5.97
CA ALA A 121 8.05 32.24 -5.46
C ALA A 121 7.94 31.04 -6.38
N GLU A 122 8.89 30.14 -6.24
CA GLU A 122 8.92 28.84 -6.88
C GLU A 122 9.39 27.80 -5.85
N ALA A 123 8.75 26.63 -5.88
CA ALA A 123 9.20 25.44 -5.16
C ALA A 123 9.12 24.24 -6.10
N SER A 124 9.89 23.20 -5.82
CA SER A 124 9.85 21.94 -6.56
C SER A 124 9.69 20.76 -5.61
N LEU A 125 8.91 19.77 -6.01
CA LEU A 125 8.72 18.52 -5.28
C LEU A 125 8.80 17.34 -6.26
N SER A 126 9.65 16.37 -5.95
CA SER A 126 9.72 15.11 -6.70
C SER A 126 8.60 14.18 -6.26
N LEU A 127 7.76 13.77 -7.22
CA LEU A 127 6.73 12.77 -7.03
C LEU A 127 7.23 11.45 -7.61
N GLN A 128 7.68 10.55 -6.74
CA GLN A 128 8.14 9.22 -7.12
C GLN A 128 7.61 8.19 -6.11
N PRO A 129 6.88 7.15 -6.57
CA PRO A 129 6.63 5.99 -5.73
C PRO A 129 7.94 5.21 -5.56
N ASP A 130 8.08 4.54 -4.43
CA ASP A 130 9.23 3.67 -4.17
C ASP A 130 8.75 2.46 -3.38
N LEU A 131 8.33 1.43 -4.09
CA LEU A 131 7.79 0.22 -3.50
C LEU A 131 8.88 -0.84 -3.35
N GLU A 132 8.97 -1.40 -2.14
CA GLU A 132 9.88 -2.50 -1.82
C GLU A 132 9.10 -3.69 -1.25
N VAL A 133 9.46 -4.90 -1.67
CA VAL A 133 9.02 -6.14 -1.02
C VAL A 133 9.86 -6.33 0.23
N VAL A 134 9.25 -6.20 1.41
CA VAL A 134 9.97 -6.34 2.69
C VAL A 134 9.84 -7.73 3.29
N GLU A 135 8.80 -8.48 2.90
CA GLU A 135 8.63 -9.87 3.30
C GLU A 135 7.74 -10.62 2.31
N MET A 136 8.07 -11.87 2.05
CA MET A 136 7.13 -12.82 1.46
C MET A 136 7.09 -14.10 2.29
N GLY A 137 5.90 -14.70 2.38
CA GLY A 137 5.74 -16.02 2.97
C GLY A 137 4.49 -16.73 2.49
N ILE A 138 4.30 -17.94 3.01
CA ILE A 138 3.19 -18.82 2.64
C ILE A 138 2.35 -19.19 3.86
N GLY A 139 1.04 -19.37 3.66
CA GLY A 139 0.14 -19.65 4.76
C GLY A 139 0.39 -20.98 5.46
N ARG A 140 0.95 -21.99 4.75
CA ARG A 140 1.37 -23.26 5.36
C ARG A 140 2.40 -23.06 6.48
N ASN A 141 3.33 -22.13 6.28
CA ASN A 141 4.43 -21.87 7.21
C ASN A 141 4.08 -20.77 8.23
N GLN A 142 3.28 -19.79 7.82
CA GLN A 142 3.01 -18.57 8.59
C GLN A 142 1.52 -18.22 8.59
N SER A 143 0.65 -19.18 8.88
CA SER A 143 -0.83 -19.00 8.89
C SER A 143 -1.33 -17.79 9.68
N GLN A 144 -0.60 -17.36 10.72
CA GLN A 144 -0.92 -16.18 11.53
C GLN A 144 -0.77 -14.84 10.80
N LYS A 145 -0.04 -14.81 9.67
CA LYS A 145 0.11 -13.63 8.81
C LYS A 145 -0.90 -13.61 7.66
N MET A 146 -1.66 -14.70 7.47
CA MET A 146 -2.73 -14.79 6.50
C MET A 146 -4.01 -14.15 7.04
N TRP A 147 -4.98 -13.93 6.16
CA TRP A 147 -6.32 -13.54 6.57
C TRP A 147 -7.01 -14.62 7.42
N ASP A 148 -8.06 -14.23 8.16
CA ASP A 148 -8.88 -15.15 8.95
C ASP A 148 -9.72 -16.06 8.04
N GLY A 149 -9.08 -17.11 7.53
CA GLY A 149 -9.65 -18.08 6.59
C GLY A 149 -9.44 -19.52 7.05
N PRO A 150 -10.15 -20.48 6.43
CA PRO A 150 -9.93 -21.91 6.66
C PRO A 150 -8.46 -22.28 6.40
N ARG A 151 -7.85 -23.11 7.25
CA ARG A 151 -6.43 -23.47 7.16
C ARG A 151 -6.05 -24.10 5.82
N ASP A 152 -6.94 -24.92 5.29
CA ASP A 152 -6.82 -25.53 3.97
C ASP A 152 -6.82 -24.51 2.84
N LYS A 153 -7.64 -23.45 2.94
CA LYS A 153 -7.66 -22.36 1.94
C LYS A 153 -6.37 -21.53 1.98
N ILE A 154 -5.92 -21.14 3.18
CA ILE A 154 -4.76 -20.25 3.30
C ILE A 154 -3.42 -20.98 3.12
N ALA A 155 -3.36 -22.30 3.34
CA ALA A 155 -2.10 -23.04 3.32
C ALA A 155 -1.39 -23.02 1.95
N GLU A 156 -2.16 -22.89 0.88
CA GLU A 156 -1.67 -22.92 -0.51
C GLU A 156 -1.39 -21.52 -1.07
N GLU A 157 -1.69 -20.49 -0.28
CA GLU A 157 -1.61 -19.09 -0.66
C GLU A 157 -0.38 -18.42 -0.05
N ALA A 158 0.01 -17.32 -0.67
CA ALA A 158 1.09 -16.45 -0.22
C ALA A 158 0.58 -15.12 0.30
N PHE A 159 1.40 -14.51 1.14
CA PHE A 159 1.29 -13.11 1.50
C PHE A 159 2.61 -12.41 1.14
N VAL A 160 2.49 -11.16 0.71
CA VAL A 160 3.62 -10.29 0.38
C VAL A 160 3.41 -9.00 1.15
N THR A 161 4.33 -8.68 2.04
CA THR A 161 4.37 -7.38 2.70
C THR A 161 5.18 -6.43 1.85
N VAL A 162 4.58 -5.30 1.51
CA VAL A 162 5.15 -4.25 0.67
C VAL A 162 5.18 -2.95 1.45
N GLU A 163 6.22 -2.16 1.25
CA GLU A 163 6.39 -0.84 1.86
C GLU A 163 6.62 0.20 0.76
N ASN A 164 5.95 1.34 0.87
CA ASN A 164 6.17 2.47 -0.02
C ASN A 164 7.01 3.53 0.70
N GLN A 165 8.29 3.58 0.37
CA GLN A 165 9.24 4.58 0.88
C GLN A 165 9.19 5.90 0.07
N GLY A 166 8.34 5.94 -0.96
CA GLY A 166 8.16 7.09 -1.84
C GLY A 166 7.32 8.20 -1.23
N SER A 167 7.35 9.36 -1.88
CA SER A 167 6.64 10.58 -1.44
C SER A 167 5.15 10.61 -1.82
N VAL A 168 4.70 9.62 -2.59
CA VAL A 168 3.39 9.56 -3.24
C VAL A 168 2.82 8.15 -3.22
N PRO A 169 1.48 7.97 -3.30
CA PRO A 169 0.89 6.64 -3.37
C PRO A 169 1.35 5.87 -4.61
N ALA A 170 1.48 4.56 -4.43
CA ALA A 170 1.69 3.60 -5.49
C ALA A 170 0.45 2.70 -5.63
N VAL A 171 0.24 2.13 -6.81
CA VAL A 171 -0.87 1.19 -7.06
C VAL A 171 -0.29 -0.08 -7.64
N ILE A 172 -0.49 -1.20 -6.95
CA ILE A 172 -0.13 -2.53 -7.41
C ILE A 172 -1.32 -3.10 -8.19
N THR A 173 -1.10 -3.44 -9.44
CA THR A 173 -2.12 -3.96 -10.37
C THR A 173 -2.00 -5.45 -10.61
N LYS A 174 -0.82 -6.05 -10.37
CA LYS A 174 -0.66 -7.50 -10.38
C LYS A 174 0.29 -8.00 -9.32
N LEU A 175 0.05 -9.24 -8.90
CA LEU A 175 0.92 -10.06 -8.08
C LEU A 175 1.11 -11.39 -8.82
N LEU A 176 2.33 -11.72 -9.25
CA LEU A 176 2.64 -12.96 -9.98
C LEU A 176 3.73 -13.77 -9.27
N PHE A 177 3.71 -15.08 -9.50
CA PHE A 177 4.72 -16.03 -9.04
C PHE A 177 5.15 -16.86 -10.24
N ILE A 178 6.33 -16.63 -10.79
CA ILE A 178 6.76 -17.27 -12.04
C ILE A 178 7.98 -18.14 -11.80
N GLY A 179 7.90 -19.42 -12.16
CA GLY A 179 9.03 -20.35 -12.10
C GLY A 179 8.63 -21.68 -11.48
N ASP A 180 9.47 -22.18 -10.59
CA ASP A 180 9.34 -23.53 -10.04
C ASP A 180 8.34 -23.63 -8.88
N VAL A 181 7.40 -22.69 -8.72
CA VAL A 181 6.32 -22.82 -7.71
C VAL A 181 5.43 -24.05 -7.98
N PRO A 182 4.80 -24.65 -6.94
CA PRO A 182 4.02 -25.88 -7.11
C PRO A 182 2.91 -25.81 -8.16
N TYR A 183 2.16 -24.71 -8.17
CA TYR A 183 1.11 -24.48 -9.14
C TYR A 183 1.72 -24.01 -10.47
N PRO A 184 1.30 -24.52 -11.64
CA PRO A 184 1.95 -24.21 -12.91
C PRO A 184 2.09 -22.70 -13.19
N SER A 185 3.26 -22.28 -13.68
CA SER A 185 3.49 -20.90 -14.14
C SER A 185 3.17 -20.68 -15.62
N ASP A 186 2.04 -21.23 -16.08
CA ASP A 186 1.47 -20.97 -17.40
C ASP A 186 0.33 -19.94 -17.34
N GLU A 187 -0.26 -19.63 -18.50
CA GLU A 187 -1.34 -18.65 -18.65
C GLU A 187 -2.61 -18.97 -17.84
N GLU A 188 -2.84 -20.26 -17.52
CA GLU A 188 -4.00 -20.71 -16.74
C GLU A 188 -3.66 -20.83 -15.24
N GLY A 189 -2.37 -20.79 -14.88
CA GLY A 189 -1.86 -20.90 -13.53
C GLY A 189 -1.44 -19.56 -12.93
N THR A 190 -0.15 -19.39 -12.63
CA THR A 190 0.39 -18.21 -11.93
C THR A 190 1.01 -17.15 -12.85
N ASN A 191 1.11 -17.39 -14.15
CA ASN A 191 1.68 -16.46 -15.12
C ASN A 191 0.59 -15.85 -16.02
N TYR A 192 -0.12 -14.88 -15.47
CA TYR A 192 -1.18 -14.13 -16.14
C TYR A 192 -0.76 -12.69 -16.48
N ALA A 193 0.53 -12.49 -16.80
CA ALA A 193 1.06 -11.17 -17.16
C ALA A 193 0.25 -10.54 -18.31
N ASP A 194 -0.05 -11.32 -19.34
CA ASP A 194 -0.79 -10.85 -20.53
C ASP A 194 -2.32 -10.79 -20.36
N SER A 195 -2.85 -11.16 -19.18
CA SER A 195 -4.31 -11.18 -18.92
C SER A 195 -4.79 -9.87 -18.29
N ALA A 196 -5.58 -9.06 -19.00
CA ALA A 196 -6.08 -7.79 -18.46
C ALA A 196 -7.10 -7.95 -17.32
N ASP A 197 -7.74 -9.12 -17.20
CA ASP A 197 -8.83 -9.37 -16.25
C ASP A 197 -8.37 -10.10 -14.97
N ILE A 198 -7.05 -10.34 -14.83
CA ILE A 198 -6.48 -11.08 -13.70
C ILE A 198 -5.37 -10.25 -13.06
N SER A 199 -5.54 -9.88 -11.79
CA SER A 199 -4.51 -9.24 -10.97
C SER A 199 -3.72 -10.25 -10.16
N GLY A 200 -4.34 -11.36 -9.76
CA GLY A 200 -3.75 -12.27 -8.78
C GLY A 200 -3.86 -11.80 -7.33
N ILE A 201 -4.46 -10.64 -7.06
CA ILE A 201 -4.54 -10.01 -5.73
C ILE A 201 -5.86 -10.37 -5.05
N TYR A 202 -5.80 -11.07 -3.93
CA TYR A 202 -6.96 -11.41 -3.11
C TYR A 202 -7.24 -10.35 -2.05
N ASP A 203 -8.50 -9.92 -1.93
CA ASP A 203 -8.98 -9.07 -0.85
C ASP A 203 -9.86 -9.88 0.13
N PRO A 204 -9.41 -10.07 1.40
CA PRO A 204 -10.20 -10.75 2.41
C PRO A 204 -11.50 -10.05 2.81
N GLN A 205 -11.63 -8.73 2.59
CA GLN A 205 -12.85 -8.00 2.95
C GLN A 205 -13.99 -8.29 1.97
N SER A 206 -13.68 -8.37 0.68
CA SER A 206 -14.63 -8.75 -0.37
C SER A 206 -14.72 -10.26 -0.62
N ASP A 207 -13.79 -11.05 -0.09
CA ASP A 207 -13.63 -12.49 -0.38
C ASP A 207 -13.52 -12.75 -1.89
N SER A 208 -12.78 -11.89 -2.59
CA SER A 208 -12.64 -11.93 -4.05
C SER A 208 -11.32 -11.35 -4.52
N GLU A 209 -10.96 -11.66 -5.77
CA GLU A 209 -9.84 -11.01 -6.45
C GLU A 209 -10.22 -9.54 -6.76
N VAL A 210 -9.31 -8.62 -6.47
CA VAL A 210 -9.46 -7.18 -6.74
C VAL A 210 -8.46 -6.75 -7.81
N ASN A 211 -8.84 -5.79 -8.65
CA ASN A 211 -8.01 -5.38 -9.78
C ASN A 211 -6.70 -4.70 -9.37
N GLU A 212 -6.72 -4.00 -8.24
CA GLU A 212 -5.60 -3.18 -7.79
C GLU A 212 -5.67 -2.95 -6.29
N VAL A 213 -4.53 -2.60 -5.70
CA VAL A 213 -4.41 -2.14 -4.31
C VAL A 213 -3.52 -0.90 -4.26
N THR A 214 -3.95 0.12 -3.52
CA THR A 214 -3.17 1.34 -3.29
C THR A 214 -2.33 1.19 -2.03
N VAL A 215 -1.06 1.61 -2.12
CA VAL A 215 -0.13 1.74 -1.00
C VAL A 215 0.19 3.22 -0.84
N GLY A 216 -0.26 3.84 0.26
CA GLY A 216 0.03 5.24 0.56
C GLY A 216 1.52 5.52 0.73
N ALA A 217 1.92 6.78 0.68
CA ALA A 217 3.30 7.18 0.99
C ALA A 217 3.64 6.86 2.45
N GLY A 218 4.79 6.22 2.69
CA GLY A 218 5.22 5.74 4.01
C GLY A 218 4.37 4.59 4.57
N GLU A 219 3.47 4.01 3.77
CA GLU A 219 2.59 2.93 4.22
C GLU A 219 3.25 1.56 3.96
N GLN A 220 3.03 0.64 4.90
CA GLN A 220 3.33 -0.78 4.75
C GLN A 220 2.03 -1.57 4.79
N ILE A 221 1.77 -2.38 3.76
CA ILE A 221 0.58 -3.24 3.66
C ILE A 221 0.95 -4.68 3.35
N THR A 222 0.01 -5.60 3.58
CA THR A 222 0.14 -7.00 3.15
C THR A 222 -0.85 -7.30 2.02
N VAL A 223 -0.33 -7.80 0.92
CA VAL A 223 -1.06 -8.25 -0.27
C VAL A 223 -1.12 -9.78 -0.25
N TYR A 224 -2.25 -10.36 -0.63
CA TYR A 224 -2.45 -11.81 -0.64
C TYR A 224 -2.62 -12.32 -2.06
N SER A 225 -2.15 -13.54 -2.34
CA SER A 225 -2.43 -14.20 -3.60
C SER A 225 -3.87 -14.73 -3.67
N SER A 226 -4.43 -14.79 -4.87
CA SER A 226 -5.75 -15.36 -5.17
C SER A 226 -5.69 -16.66 -5.99
N ARG A 227 -4.48 -17.10 -6.36
CA ARG A 227 -4.23 -18.16 -7.35
C ARG A 227 -3.51 -19.37 -6.77
N SER A 228 -3.39 -19.45 -5.45
CA SER A 228 -2.82 -20.58 -4.73
C SER A 228 -1.48 -21.06 -5.32
N PRO A 229 -0.47 -20.18 -5.44
CA PRO A 229 0.80 -20.50 -6.11
C PRO A 229 1.51 -21.74 -5.52
N PHE A 230 1.20 -22.10 -4.27
CA PHE A 230 1.79 -23.22 -3.56
C PHE A 230 0.85 -24.43 -3.44
N ALA A 231 -0.18 -24.50 -4.26
CA ALA A 231 -1.05 -25.67 -4.40
C ALA A 231 -0.38 -26.77 -5.24
N PHE A 232 -0.41 -28.00 -4.73
CA PHE A 232 0.04 -29.18 -5.48
C PHE A 232 -1.14 -29.76 -6.26
N VAL A 233 -1.13 -29.63 -7.59
CA VAL A 233 -2.22 -30.13 -8.43
C VAL A 233 -1.86 -31.47 -9.08
N PRO A 234 -2.66 -32.54 -8.87
CA PRO A 234 -2.36 -33.84 -9.46
C PRO A 234 -2.29 -33.79 -10.99
N GLY A 235 -1.13 -34.20 -11.54
CA GLY A 235 -0.93 -34.34 -12.98
C GLY A 235 -0.47 -33.07 -13.71
N THR A 236 -0.25 -31.97 -12.99
CA THR A 236 0.24 -30.69 -13.53
C THR A 236 1.19 -30.02 -12.53
N GLY A 237 2.14 -29.22 -13.01
CA GLY A 237 3.06 -28.50 -12.13
C GLY A 237 4.05 -29.41 -11.40
N THR A 238 4.52 -28.95 -10.24
CA THR A 238 5.46 -29.72 -9.40
C THR A 238 4.68 -30.65 -8.48
N SER A 239 5.04 -31.93 -8.46
CA SER A 239 4.51 -32.89 -7.50
C SER A 239 5.46 -33.04 -6.31
N CYS A 240 4.90 -33.09 -5.10
CA CYS A 240 5.65 -33.47 -3.90
C CYS A 240 6.11 -34.93 -3.99
N THR A 241 7.42 -35.18 -3.88
CA THR A 241 7.99 -36.53 -3.84
C THR A 241 8.68 -36.82 -2.50
N GLU A 242 9.11 -38.08 -2.30
CA GLU A 242 9.91 -38.45 -1.11
C GLU A 242 11.31 -37.84 -1.14
N ASP A 243 11.85 -37.59 -2.33
CA ASP A 243 13.17 -37.00 -2.51
C ASP A 243 13.09 -35.47 -2.37
N GLU A 244 14.15 -34.87 -1.83
CA GLU A 244 14.27 -33.41 -1.75
C GLU A 244 14.37 -32.82 -3.17
N GLN A 245 13.55 -31.81 -3.43
CA GLN A 245 13.52 -31.09 -4.71
C GLN A 245 13.78 -29.61 -4.45
N SER A 246 14.49 -28.95 -5.36
CA SER A 246 14.76 -27.51 -5.29
C SER A 246 14.44 -26.83 -6.61
N GLY A 247 14.12 -25.55 -6.56
CA GLY A 247 13.86 -24.71 -7.72
C GLY A 247 14.02 -23.24 -7.39
N GLU A 248 13.72 -22.40 -8.36
CA GLU A 248 13.73 -20.94 -8.24
C GLU A 248 12.44 -20.36 -8.83
N PHE A 249 11.96 -19.27 -8.25
CA PHE A 249 10.85 -18.50 -8.80
C PHE A 249 11.01 -17.01 -8.54
N GLU A 250 10.35 -16.22 -9.37
CA GLU A 250 10.27 -14.77 -9.27
C GLU A 250 8.91 -14.38 -8.70
N LEU A 251 8.93 -13.56 -7.66
CA LEU A 251 7.79 -12.76 -7.24
C LEU A 251 7.80 -11.47 -8.06
N ILE A 252 6.69 -11.17 -8.72
CA ILE A 252 6.57 -9.96 -9.54
C ILE A 252 5.37 -9.15 -9.08
N LEU A 253 5.59 -7.87 -8.79
CA LEU A 253 4.53 -6.88 -8.58
C LEU A 253 4.49 -5.94 -9.77
N GLU A 254 3.37 -5.88 -10.49
CA GLU A 254 3.17 -4.83 -11.49
C GLU A 254 2.54 -3.61 -10.85
N THR A 255 3.01 -2.43 -11.21
CA THR A 255 2.57 -1.14 -10.68
C THR A 255 2.01 -0.24 -11.78
N GLN A 256 1.04 0.59 -11.43
CA GLN A 256 0.44 1.54 -12.38
C GLN A 256 1.40 2.68 -12.76
N VAL A 257 2.25 3.10 -11.83
CA VAL A 257 3.10 4.30 -11.93
C VAL A 257 4.49 3.99 -11.38
N GLY A 258 5.53 4.41 -12.09
CA GLY A 258 6.94 4.21 -11.68
C GLY A 258 7.61 3.08 -12.43
N ASP A 259 8.53 2.39 -11.76
CA ASP A 259 9.07 1.12 -12.26
C ASP A 259 7.90 0.15 -12.41
N SER A 260 7.56 -0.13 -13.66
CA SER A 260 6.32 -0.81 -13.97
C SER A 260 6.25 -2.17 -13.31
N HIS A 261 7.38 -2.83 -13.05
CA HIS A 261 7.43 -4.12 -12.36
C HIS A 261 8.54 -4.15 -11.31
N ILE A 262 8.25 -4.71 -10.13
CA ILE A 262 9.20 -5.01 -9.05
C ILE A 262 9.38 -6.53 -9.05
N GLU A 263 10.63 -6.99 -9.13
CA GLU A 263 10.96 -8.41 -9.23
C GLU A 263 11.87 -8.81 -8.06
N THR A 264 11.51 -9.90 -7.39
CA THR A 264 12.31 -10.48 -6.29
C THR A 264 12.46 -11.98 -6.50
N GLY A 265 13.71 -12.44 -6.54
CA GLY A 265 14.05 -13.86 -6.74
C GLY A 265 14.02 -14.65 -5.44
N TYR A 266 13.49 -15.87 -5.50
CA TYR A 266 13.44 -16.79 -4.38
C TYR A 266 13.87 -18.19 -4.79
N ALA A 267 14.64 -18.84 -3.93
CA ALA A 267 14.89 -20.26 -3.96
C ALA A 267 13.79 -20.98 -3.16
N ILE A 268 13.35 -22.12 -3.69
CA ILE A 268 12.34 -22.97 -3.06
C ILE A 268 12.85 -24.39 -2.91
N GLN A 269 12.52 -25.00 -1.78
CA GLN A 269 12.84 -26.38 -1.45
C GLN A 269 11.59 -27.13 -0.99
N TYR A 270 11.45 -28.35 -1.48
CA TYR A 270 10.35 -29.27 -1.21
C TYR A 270 10.89 -30.55 -0.58
N SER A 271 10.24 -31.00 0.48
CA SER A 271 10.49 -32.33 1.04
C SER A 271 9.20 -32.94 1.56
N ALA A 272 9.17 -34.28 1.60
CA ALA A 272 8.02 -35.01 2.13
C ALA A 272 7.75 -34.61 3.58
N SER A 273 6.53 -34.16 3.87
CA SER A 273 6.14 -33.82 5.23
C SER A 273 5.71 -35.07 6.02
N SER A 274 5.70 -34.93 7.34
CA SER A 274 5.10 -35.93 8.23
C SER A 274 3.56 -35.93 8.24
N GLU A 275 2.93 -34.95 7.59
CA GLU A 275 1.47 -34.86 7.46
C GLU A 275 0.98 -35.64 6.24
N PRO A 276 -0.18 -36.33 6.33
CA PRO A 276 -0.77 -37.01 5.19
C PRO A 276 -1.08 -35.99 4.08
N ASP A 277 -0.56 -36.25 2.88
CA ASP A 277 -0.67 -35.40 1.68
C ASP A 277 -0.03 -34.01 1.79
N GLY A 278 0.87 -33.79 2.77
CA GLY A 278 1.59 -32.53 2.94
C GLY A 278 3.00 -32.56 2.37
N CYS A 279 3.43 -31.44 1.79
CA CYS A 279 4.83 -31.15 1.46
C CYS A 279 5.34 -30.05 2.39
N ASP A 280 6.53 -30.24 2.96
CA ASP A 280 7.23 -29.17 3.66
C ASP A 280 7.89 -28.27 2.61
N ILE A 281 7.60 -26.97 2.68
CA ILE A 281 8.10 -25.96 1.74
C ILE A 281 9.00 -25.01 2.52
N THR A 282 10.21 -24.78 2.03
CA THR A 282 11.11 -23.72 2.52
C THR A 282 11.40 -22.74 1.40
N ILE A 283 11.34 -21.44 1.70
CA ILE A 283 11.58 -20.34 0.76
C ILE A 283 12.65 -19.43 1.34
N SER A 284 13.59 -19.00 0.51
CA SER A 284 14.62 -18.02 0.85
C SER A 284 14.92 -17.13 -0.35
N GLU A 285 15.09 -15.83 -0.10
CA GLU A 285 15.50 -14.86 -1.13
C GLU A 285 16.89 -15.21 -1.71
N THR A 286 17.12 -14.90 -3.00
CA THR A 286 18.35 -15.23 -3.75
C THR A 286 19.20 -14.03 -4.11
#